data_AF-A0A372QN51-F1
#
_entry.id   AF-A0A372QN51-F1
#
_cell.length_a   1.000
_cell.length_b   1.000
_cell.length_c   1.000
_cell.angle_alpha   90.00
_cell.angle_beta   90.00
_cell.angle_gamma   90.00
#
_symmetry.space_group_name_H-M   'P 1'
#
loop_
_entity.id
_entity.type
_entity.pdbx_description
1 polymer ?
#
loop_
_entity_poly.entity_id
_entity_poly.type
_entity_poly.pdbx_seq_one_letter_code
_entity_poly.pdbx_strand_id
1 'polypeptide(L)'
;MKISKKIAITFTKIPKINPSDTSYLKIMKPSTKVENFLISNDIYSPYNLNSFPFIKDNGIKSNNGKNDENSTHVLINCEQYEILLNKDNIKPTQKLEYAIEEALNSMKPLKSLQDIFNEYGQLFPQRIILGRSIKNILPTSIAPETIDIKTESLIPRLDKLNISYFLTPKGRIIENNDLPNWIQNPNNLEIIEFDKIEPFYKILKEEQQTKIDDLLKDNYRILMTGITDLSDLDNNEVEYHKRINIESLLEDEDFEVYGSIISKNNSRLEGIYINFGSYDINGFFAMIKKLEETSVNIKECRILWMIVEKPSKLLVFSPNNREFQVECIKESIILQSDKSNYYIKPSFSLSQGYTIFVHAYCPSTNYEPDNIIKLVKWSHNSIKFQVTKPFYDESNNNFSTDNEEDINLDLRICVLRSDYKNLKFDNRSEGGYSLDLTGYVLTKDNFNESLSTEINEVV
;
A
#
# COMPACT_ATOMS: atom_id res chain seq x y z
N MET A 1 1.55 7.62 -25.41
CA MET A 1 1.24 6.23 -25.00
C MET A 1 2.03 5.27 -25.90
N LYS A 2 2.30 4.03 -25.48
CA LYS A 2 2.99 3.04 -26.31
C LYS A 2 2.35 1.66 -26.11
N ILE A 3 2.03 0.98 -27.21
CA ILE A 3 1.61 -0.43 -27.16
C ILE A 3 2.81 -1.27 -26.75
N SER A 4 2.64 -2.16 -25.77
CA SER A 4 3.72 -3.05 -25.35
C SER A 4 4.20 -3.90 -26.53
N LYS A 5 5.52 -4.07 -26.62
CA LYS A 5 6.13 -5.00 -27.57
C LYS A 5 6.14 -6.44 -27.05
N LYS A 6 5.83 -6.65 -25.77
CA LYS A 6 5.76 -7.98 -25.16
C LYS A 6 4.38 -8.55 -25.35
N ILE A 7 4.32 -9.79 -25.80
CA ILE A 7 3.07 -10.54 -25.90
C ILE A 7 2.70 -10.97 -24.49
N ALA A 8 1.65 -10.37 -23.95
CA ALA A 8 1.24 -10.59 -22.57
C ALA A 8 0.15 -11.66 -22.45
N ILE A 9 -0.67 -11.83 -23.50
CA ILE A 9 -1.79 -12.76 -23.56
C ILE A 9 -1.70 -13.70 -24.77
N THR A 10 -2.40 -14.83 -24.66
CA THR A 10 -2.66 -15.76 -25.77
C THR A 10 -4.16 -15.96 -25.91
N PHE A 11 -4.63 -16.12 -27.15
CA PHE A 11 -6.02 -16.46 -27.42
C PHE A 11 -6.24 -17.95 -27.14
N THR A 12 -7.24 -18.26 -26.33
CA THR A 12 -7.70 -19.64 -26.10
C THR A 12 -8.73 -20.04 -27.15
N LYS A 13 -9.44 -19.05 -27.70
CA LYS A 13 -10.45 -19.18 -28.75
C LYS A 13 -10.40 -17.96 -29.66
N ILE A 14 -10.94 -18.08 -30.86
CA ILE A 14 -11.07 -16.94 -31.78
C ILE A 14 -12.00 -15.90 -31.13
N PRO A 15 -11.57 -14.63 -30.98
CA PRO A 15 -12.41 -13.57 -30.45
C PRO A 15 -13.70 -13.39 -31.24
N LYS A 16 -14.78 -12.98 -30.57
CA LYS A 16 -16.04 -12.67 -31.24
C LYS A 16 -15.88 -11.35 -32.01
N ILE A 17 -16.24 -11.37 -33.28
CA ILE A 17 -16.20 -10.22 -34.18
C ILE A 17 -17.62 -9.94 -34.65
N ASN A 18 -18.12 -8.74 -34.40
CA ASN A 18 -19.44 -8.29 -34.86
C ASN A 18 -19.25 -7.18 -35.91
N PRO A 19 -19.94 -7.23 -37.06
CA PRO A 19 -19.98 -6.08 -37.96
C PRO A 19 -20.76 -4.93 -37.29
N SER A 20 -20.37 -3.69 -37.58
CA SER A 20 -21.06 -2.47 -37.19
C SER A 20 -21.13 -1.55 -38.41
N ASP A 21 -22.24 -0.85 -38.59
CA ASP A 21 -22.44 0.21 -39.60
C ASP A 21 -22.69 1.57 -38.95
N THR A 22 -22.38 1.68 -37.65
CA THR A 22 -22.66 2.86 -36.86
C THR A 22 -21.67 3.98 -37.19
N SER A 23 -22.18 5.16 -37.50
CA SER A 23 -21.38 6.37 -37.65
C SER A 23 -21.93 7.47 -36.75
N TYR A 24 -21.07 8.10 -35.94
CA TYR A 24 -21.48 9.08 -34.95
C TYR A 24 -20.44 10.18 -34.74
N LEU A 25 -20.93 11.37 -34.34
CA LEU A 25 -20.15 12.44 -33.78
C LEU A 25 -20.15 12.30 -32.26
N LYS A 26 -18.99 12.28 -31.62
CA LYS A 26 -18.82 12.20 -30.16
C LYS A 26 -18.09 13.43 -29.66
N ILE A 27 -18.71 14.18 -28.75
CA ILE A 27 -18.11 15.30 -28.03
C ILE A 27 -17.78 14.81 -26.62
N MET A 28 -16.50 14.87 -26.25
CA MET A 28 -16.02 14.43 -24.95
C MET A 28 -15.34 15.57 -24.22
N LYS A 29 -15.70 15.72 -22.95
CA LYS A 29 -15.06 16.65 -22.03
C LYS A 29 -14.30 15.84 -20.97
N PRO A 30 -12.97 15.81 -20.99
CA PRO A 30 -12.19 15.18 -19.93
C PRO A 30 -12.40 15.92 -18.61
N SER A 31 -12.46 15.17 -17.53
CA SER A 31 -12.53 15.64 -16.15
C SER A 31 -11.16 15.69 -15.47
N THR A 32 -10.18 14.93 -15.98
CA THR A 32 -8.81 14.87 -15.46
C THR A 32 -7.76 14.93 -16.58
N LYS A 33 -6.50 15.23 -16.23
CA LYS A 33 -5.36 15.18 -17.17
C LYS A 33 -5.14 13.79 -17.75
N VAL A 34 -5.35 12.75 -16.93
CA VAL A 34 -5.24 11.35 -17.34
C VAL A 34 -6.30 11.03 -18.39
N GLU A 35 -7.54 11.42 -18.13
CA GLU A 35 -8.65 11.21 -19.07
C GLU A 35 -8.40 11.95 -20.39
N ASN A 36 -7.94 13.20 -20.35
CA ASN A 36 -7.57 13.95 -21.54
C ASN A 36 -6.48 13.25 -22.37
N PHE A 37 -5.43 12.75 -21.70
CA PHE A 37 -4.36 11.99 -22.34
C PHE A 37 -4.88 10.72 -23.02
N LEU A 38 -5.85 10.04 -22.43
CA LEU A 38 -6.39 8.78 -22.95
C LEU A 38 -7.35 8.98 -24.11
N ILE A 39 -8.26 9.95 -24.02
CA ILE A 39 -9.12 10.36 -25.13
C ILE A 39 -8.26 10.75 -26.34
N SER A 40 -7.15 11.44 -26.11
CA SER A 40 -6.19 11.79 -27.17
C SER A 40 -5.52 10.57 -27.83
N ASN A 41 -5.55 9.40 -27.20
CA ASN A 41 -5.04 8.13 -27.71
C ASN A 41 -6.18 7.11 -27.97
N ASP A 42 -7.42 7.60 -28.11
CA ASP A 42 -8.59 6.82 -28.49
C ASP A 42 -8.91 5.67 -27.50
N ILE A 43 -8.55 5.89 -26.22
CA ILE A 43 -8.92 5.02 -25.09
C ILE A 43 -10.07 5.67 -24.35
N TYR A 44 -11.14 4.90 -24.14
CA TYR A 44 -12.27 5.31 -23.33
C TYR A 44 -12.48 4.34 -22.19
N SER A 45 -12.59 4.91 -21.00
CA SER A 45 -12.90 4.18 -19.78
C SER A 45 -14.10 4.84 -19.14
N PRO A 46 -15.14 4.08 -18.76
CA PRO A 46 -16.21 4.61 -17.92
C PRO A 46 -15.75 4.81 -16.47
N TYR A 47 -14.59 4.25 -16.10
CA TYR A 47 -14.04 4.29 -14.75
C TYR A 47 -12.98 5.39 -14.61
N ASN A 48 -12.92 5.98 -13.41
CA ASN A 48 -11.83 6.88 -13.05
C ASN A 48 -10.51 6.11 -12.95
N LEU A 49 -9.65 6.28 -13.95
CA LEU A 49 -8.39 5.57 -14.07
C LEU A 49 -7.33 6.04 -13.08
N ASN A 50 -7.53 7.15 -12.38
CA ASN A 50 -6.68 7.54 -11.24
C ASN A 50 -6.79 6.53 -10.08
N SER A 51 -7.84 5.70 -10.07
CA SER A 51 -7.97 4.58 -9.11
C SER A 51 -7.21 3.32 -9.52
N PHE A 52 -6.64 3.28 -10.75
CA PHE A 52 -6.00 2.07 -11.23
C PHE A 52 -4.61 1.94 -10.60
N PRO A 53 -4.30 0.80 -9.98
CA PRO A 53 -2.99 0.60 -9.40
C PRO A 53 -1.94 0.59 -10.51
N PHE A 54 -0.73 1.03 -10.18
CA PHE A 54 0.43 1.04 -11.06
C PHE A 54 0.39 2.05 -12.23
N ILE A 55 -0.56 2.99 -12.25
CA ILE A 55 -0.55 4.15 -13.15
C ILE A 55 -0.13 5.39 -12.35
N LYS A 56 0.95 6.05 -12.77
CA LYS A 56 1.47 7.25 -12.10
C LYS A 56 1.04 8.53 -12.83
N ASP A 57 0.33 9.42 -12.13
CA ASP A 57 -0.07 10.74 -12.64
C ASP A 57 1.14 11.63 -13.01
N ASN A 58 2.24 11.51 -12.23
CA ASN A 58 3.42 12.38 -12.36
C ASN A 58 4.19 12.22 -13.69
N GLY A 59 3.88 11.19 -14.48
CA GLY A 59 4.51 10.97 -15.80
C GLY A 59 3.87 11.75 -16.94
N ILE A 60 2.67 12.33 -16.73
CA ILE A 60 1.97 13.11 -17.76
C ILE A 60 2.55 14.53 -17.78
N LYS A 61 3.74 14.66 -18.37
CA LYS A 61 4.31 15.97 -18.70
C LYS A 61 3.42 16.61 -19.76
N SER A 62 2.82 17.74 -19.42
CA SER A 62 2.20 18.65 -20.39
C SER A 62 3.30 19.07 -21.38
N ASN A 63 3.28 18.47 -22.57
CA ASN A 63 3.98 19.04 -23.70
C ASN A 63 3.15 20.22 -24.15
N ASN A 64 3.59 21.42 -23.76
CA ASN A 64 2.99 22.75 -23.96
C ASN A 64 2.25 23.23 -22.71
N GLY A 65 2.86 24.14 -21.94
CA GLY A 65 2.35 24.74 -20.70
C GLY A 65 1.07 25.55 -20.81
N LYS A 66 0.02 24.97 -21.40
CA LYS A 66 -1.37 25.38 -21.29
C LYS A 66 -2.09 24.27 -20.53
N ASN A 67 -2.82 24.65 -19.50
CA ASN A 67 -3.66 23.72 -18.75
C ASN A 67 -4.79 23.22 -19.68
N ASP A 68 -4.58 22.08 -20.34
CA ASP A 68 -5.53 21.43 -21.25
C ASP A 68 -6.72 20.74 -20.53
N GLU A 69 -6.93 21.05 -19.25
CA GLU A 69 -8.04 20.51 -18.43
C GLU A 69 -9.43 20.94 -18.95
N ASN A 70 -9.49 21.98 -19.80
CA ASN A 70 -10.74 22.49 -20.39
C ASN A 70 -10.87 22.23 -21.91
N SER A 71 -10.02 21.38 -22.49
CA SER A 71 -10.11 21.05 -23.90
C SER A 71 -11.25 20.07 -24.18
N THR A 72 -12.05 20.33 -25.21
CA THR A 72 -13.12 19.43 -25.65
C THR A 72 -12.62 18.65 -26.87
N HIS A 73 -12.78 17.33 -26.83
CA HIS A 73 -12.50 16.47 -27.98
C HIS A 73 -13.77 16.28 -28.79
N VAL A 74 -13.69 16.57 -30.09
CA VAL A 74 -14.77 16.32 -31.04
C VAL A 74 -14.28 15.25 -32.01
N LEU A 75 -14.95 14.10 -32.01
CA LEU A 75 -14.60 12.95 -32.83
C LEU A 75 -15.73 12.62 -33.80
N ILE A 76 -15.36 12.19 -35.00
CA ILE A 76 -16.26 11.53 -35.94
C ILE A 76 -15.74 10.11 -36.11
N ASN A 77 -16.56 9.15 -35.71
CA ASN A 77 -16.26 7.72 -35.79
C ASN A 77 -17.21 7.06 -36.78
N CYS A 78 -16.65 6.21 -37.63
CA CYS A 78 -17.38 5.31 -38.53
C CYS A 78 -16.92 3.89 -38.21
N GLU A 79 -17.72 3.17 -37.42
CA GLU A 79 -17.44 1.80 -37.03
C GLU A 79 -17.62 0.84 -38.21
N GLN A 80 -16.83 -0.23 -38.22
CA GLN A 80 -16.96 -1.33 -39.19
C GLN A 80 -17.03 -2.68 -38.50
N TYR A 81 -16.21 -2.87 -37.45
CA TYR A 81 -16.20 -4.09 -36.67
C TYR A 81 -15.98 -3.80 -35.20
N GLU A 82 -16.60 -4.63 -34.37
CA GLU A 82 -16.34 -4.72 -32.94
C GLU A 82 -15.66 -6.06 -32.65
N ILE A 83 -14.54 -6.01 -31.96
CA ILE A 83 -13.84 -7.18 -31.43
C ILE A 83 -14.07 -7.24 -29.93
N LEU A 84 -14.62 -8.35 -29.45
CA LEU A 84 -14.84 -8.61 -28.03
C LEU A 84 -13.80 -9.59 -27.48
N LEU A 85 -12.99 -9.08 -26.54
CA LEU A 85 -11.94 -9.78 -25.82
C LEU A 85 -12.44 -10.16 -24.42
N ASN A 86 -13.36 -11.11 -24.37
CA ASN A 86 -13.84 -11.67 -23.10
C ASN A 86 -12.71 -12.39 -22.37
N LYS A 87 -12.72 -12.37 -21.02
CA LYS A 87 -11.74 -13.07 -20.19
C LYS A 87 -11.64 -14.57 -20.53
N ASP A 88 -12.74 -15.21 -20.92
CA ASP A 88 -12.75 -16.63 -21.30
C ASP A 88 -12.01 -16.95 -22.61
N ASN A 89 -11.80 -15.93 -23.47
CA ASN A 89 -11.17 -16.07 -24.78
C ASN A 89 -9.66 -15.84 -24.74
N ILE A 90 -9.14 -15.40 -23.60
CA ILE A 90 -7.74 -15.03 -23.43
C ILE A 90 -7.17 -15.69 -22.18
N LYS A 91 -5.86 -15.86 -22.17
CA LYS A 91 -5.13 -16.19 -20.95
C LYS A 91 -3.78 -15.49 -20.96
N PRO A 92 -3.22 -15.13 -19.78
CA PRO A 92 -1.84 -14.69 -19.68
C PRO A 92 -0.87 -15.70 -20.30
N THR A 93 0.25 -15.21 -20.84
CA THR A 93 1.34 -16.11 -21.24
C THR A 93 2.00 -16.73 -20.01
N GLN A 94 2.50 -17.97 -20.13
CA GLN A 94 3.25 -18.63 -19.04
C GLN A 94 4.43 -17.79 -18.55
N LYS A 95 5.09 -17.07 -19.46
CA LYS A 95 6.20 -16.17 -19.13
C LYS A 95 5.75 -15.01 -18.22
N LEU A 96 4.61 -14.40 -18.52
CA LEU A 96 4.03 -13.37 -17.68
C LEU A 96 3.60 -13.96 -16.33
N GLU A 97 2.93 -15.11 -16.32
CA GLU A 97 2.51 -15.76 -15.07
C GLU A 97 3.68 -16.03 -14.14
N TYR A 98 4.78 -16.58 -14.66
CA TYR A 98 6.01 -16.80 -13.89
C TYR A 98 6.60 -15.49 -13.37
N ALA A 99 6.70 -14.47 -14.23
CA ALA A 99 7.21 -13.16 -13.81
C ALA A 99 6.38 -12.53 -12.68
N ILE A 100 5.04 -12.67 -12.75
CA ILE A 100 4.15 -12.20 -11.69
C ILE A 100 4.38 -12.97 -10.38
N GLU A 101 4.48 -14.30 -10.41
CA GLU A 101 4.78 -15.07 -9.18
C GLU A 101 6.12 -14.68 -8.57
N GLU A 102 7.16 -14.53 -9.39
CA GLU A 102 8.48 -14.08 -8.91
C GLU A 102 8.42 -12.68 -8.29
N ALA A 103 7.69 -11.76 -8.91
CA ALA A 103 7.48 -10.42 -8.37
C ALA A 103 6.69 -10.45 -7.06
N LEU A 104 5.65 -11.27 -6.98
CA LEU A 104 4.89 -11.47 -5.75
C LEU A 104 5.80 -12.06 -4.67
N ASN A 105 6.71 -12.97 -4.97
CA ASN A 105 7.63 -13.56 -3.99
C ASN A 105 8.85 -12.68 -3.67
N SER A 106 8.98 -11.50 -4.26
CA SER A 106 10.12 -10.60 -4.01
C SER A 106 10.00 -9.84 -2.69
N MET A 107 11.12 -9.32 -2.18
CA MET A 107 11.13 -8.43 -1.00
C MET A 107 10.45 -7.08 -1.25
N LYS A 108 10.31 -6.66 -2.51
CA LYS A 108 9.71 -5.38 -2.91
C LYS A 108 8.62 -5.61 -3.95
N PRO A 109 7.52 -6.31 -3.60
CA PRO A 109 6.59 -6.86 -4.57
C PRO A 109 5.89 -5.78 -5.40
N LEU A 110 5.50 -4.67 -4.78
CA LEU A 110 4.83 -3.56 -5.48
C LEU A 110 5.74 -2.93 -6.55
N LYS A 111 7.03 -2.78 -6.26
CA LYS A 111 8.03 -2.28 -7.21
C LYS A 111 8.27 -3.27 -8.35
N SER A 112 8.45 -4.55 -8.02
CA SER A 112 8.63 -5.61 -9.02
C SER A 112 7.41 -5.72 -9.94
N LEU A 113 6.19 -5.65 -9.41
CA LEU A 113 4.96 -5.65 -10.20
C LEU A 113 4.86 -4.41 -11.09
N GLN A 114 5.17 -3.23 -10.56
CA GLN A 114 5.21 -1.99 -11.36
C GLN A 114 6.14 -2.11 -12.57
N ASP A 115 7.33 -2.69 -12.38
CA ASP A 115 8.30 -2.89 -13.47
C ASP A 115 7.76 -3.86 -14.53
N ILE A 116 7.10 -4.94 -14.12
CA ILE A 116 6.44 -5.87 -15.04
C ILE A 116 5.33 -5.16 -15.81
N PHE A 117 4.45 -4.41 -15.16
CA PHE A 117 3.36 -3.72 -15.84
C PHE A 117 3.85 -2.57 -16.74
N ASN A 118 4.97 -1.93 -16.41
CA ASN A 118 5.63 -0.97 -17.30
C ASN A 118 6.14 -1.65 -18.59
N GLU A 119 6.52 -2.92 -18.51
CA GLU A 119 7.01 -3.68 -19.67
C GLU A 119 5.86 -4.30 -20.50
N TYR A 120 4.91 -4.98 -19.85
CA TYR A 120 3.85 -5.74 -20.51
C TYR A 120 2.60 -4.90 -20.81
N GLY A 121 2.41 -3.78 -20.11
CA GLY A 121 1.23 -2.93 -20.20
C GLY A 121 0.48 -2.85 -18.87
N GLN A 122 -0.13 -1.70 -18.63
CA GLN A 122 -0.86 -1.37 -17.40
C GLN A 122 -2.38 -1.52 -17.56
N LEU A 123 -2.87 -1.47 -18.81
CA LEU A 123 -4.29 -1.48 -19.16
C LEU A 123 -4.60 -2.59 -20.14
N PHE A 124 -5.80 -3.15 -20.04
CA PHE A 124 -6.30 -4.15 -20.98
C PHE A 124 -7.69 -3.75 -21.54
N PRO A 125 -7.85 -3.60 -22.87
CA PRO A 125 -9.15 -3.38 -23.48
C PRO A 125 -9.92 -4.69 -23.64
N GLN A 126 -11.16 -4.75 -23.15
CA GLN A 126 -12.05 -5.88 -23.41
C GLN A 126 -12.87 -5.71 -24.70
N ARG A 127 -12.93 -4.49 -25.23
CA ARG A 127 -13.64 -4.17 -26.48
C ARG A 127 -12.74 -3.29 -27.34
N ILE A 128 -12.59 -3.67 -28.60
CA ILE A 128 -11.83 -2.91 -29.58
C ILE A 128 -12.74 -2.63 -30.76
N ILE A 129 -12.89 -1.36 -31.10
CA ILE A 129 -13.66 -0.94 -32.27
C ILE A 129 -12.70 -0.64 -33.40
N LEU A 130 -12.98 -1.26 -34.53
CA LEU A 130 -12.27 -1.06 -35.77
C LEU A 130 -13.15 -0.26 -36.73
N GLY A 131 -12.53 0.65 -37.44
CA GLY A 131 -13.20 1.51 -38.38
C GLY A 131 -12.32 2.68 -38.74
N ARG A 132 -12.94 3.86 -38.82
CA ARG A 132 -12.25 5.12 -39.13
C ARG A 132 -12.65 6.21 -38.16
N SER A 133 -11.67 6.98 -37.71
CA SER A 133 -11.87 8.09 -36.80
C SER A 133 -11.07 9.30 -37.23
N ILE A 134 -11.66 10.47 -37.03
CA ILE A 134 -11.00 11.76 -37.16
C ILE A 134 -11.40 12.61 -35.97
N LYS A 135 -10.48 13.45 -35.49
CA LYS A 135 -10.70 14.27 -34.31
C LYS A 135 -10.23 15.70 -34.44
N ASN A 136 -10.88 16.58 -33.70
CA ASN A 136 -10.48 17.96 -33.49
C ASN A 136 -10.51 18.23 -31.97
N ILE A 137 -9.58 19.07 -31.50
CA ILE A 137 -9.50 19.47 -30.09
C ILE A 137 -9.80 20.96 -30.02
N LEU A 138 -10.88 21.29 -29.33
CA LEU A 138 -11.31 22.66 -29.13
C LEU A 138 -10.83 23.17 -27.77
N PRO A 139 -10.36 24.43 -27.65
CA PRO A 139 -9.95 25.02 -26.38
C PRO A 139 -11.14 25.41 -25.47
N THR A 140 -12.36 25.30 -25.99
CA THR A 140 -13.59 25.70 -25.31
C THR A 140 -14.28 24.47 -24.70
N SER A 141 -14.76 24.59 -23.46
CA SER A 141 -15.56 23.56 -22.79
C SER A 141 -16.98 23.51 -23.37
N ILE A 142 -17.31 22.44 -24.09
CA ILE A 142 -18.65 22.16 -24.61
C ILE A 142 -19.25 20.97 -23.84
N ALA A 143 -20.57 20.92 -23.72
CA ALA A 143 -21.25 19.79 -23.07
C ALA A 143 -21.00 18.48 -23.85
N PRO A 144 -20.72 17.35 -23.17
CA PRO A 144 -20.60 16.05 -23.82
C PRO A 144 -21.88 15.68 -24.56
N GLU A 145 -21.74 15.12 -25.75
CA GLU A 145 -22.87 14.76 -26.63
C GLU A 145 -22.45 13.62 -27.56
N THR A 146 -23.39 12.75 -27.95
CA THR A 146 -23.17 11.77 -29.01
C THR A 146 -24.35 11.83 -29.97
N ILE A 147 -24.06 11.96 -31.27
CA ILE A 147 -25.06 12.17 -32.32
C ILE A 147 -24.79 11.19 -33.45
N ASP A 148 -25.81 10.42 -33.85
CA ASP A 148 -25.73 9.57 -35.03
C ASP A 148 -25.60 10.41 -36.30
N ILE A 149 -24.62 10.08 -37.14
CA ILE A 149 -24.37 10.76 -38.39
C ILE A 149 -25.30 10.18 -39.46
N LYS A 150 -26.41 10.87 -39.70
CA LYS A 150 -27.05 10.90 -41.03
C LYS A 150 -26.51 12.14 -41.72
N THR A 151 -25.84 11.97 -42.87
CA THR A 151 -24.93 12.95 -43.49
C THR A 151 -25.51 14.36 -43.65
N GLU A 152 -26.83 14.48 -43.72
CA GLU A 152 -27.60 15.72 -43.88
C GLU A 152 -27.60 16.66 -42.66
N SER A 153 -27.27 16.18 -41.44
CA SER A 153 -27.32 16.99 -40.21
C SER A 153 -25.96 17.45 -39.65
N LEU A 154 -24.85 17.02 -40.26
CA LEU A 154 -23.51 17.17 -39.67
C LEU A 154 -22.90 18.57 -39.89
N ILE A 155 -22.94 19.08 -41.12
CA ILE A 155 -22.28 20.36 -41.50
C ILE A 155 -22.77 21.55 -40.67
N PRO A 156 -24.10 21.79 -40.50
CA PRO A 156 -24.58 22.92 -39.71
C PRO A 156 -24.14 22.87 -38.23
N ARG A 157 -23.85 21.67 -37.72
CA ARG A 157 -23.37 21.48 -36.34
C ARG A 157 -21.87 21.82 -36.24
N LEU A 158 -21.07 21.39 -37.21
CA LEU A 158 -19.65 21.74 -37.30
C LEU A 158 -19.45 23.24 -37.42
N ASP A 159 -20.29 23.92 -38.21
CA ASP A 159 -20.28 25.38 -38.35
C ASP A 159 -20.58 26.09 -37.01
N LYS A 160 -21.57 25.59 -36.25
CA LYS A 160 -21.88 26.11 -34.90
C LYS A 160 -20.72 25.91 -33.91
N LEU A 161 -19.93 24.86 -34.08
CA LEU A 161 -18.75 24.58 -33.27
C LEU A 161 -17.49 25.30 -33.79
N ASN A 162 -17.59 26.01 -34.92
CA ASN A 162 -16.48 26.67 -35.60
C ASN A 162 -15.32 25.71 -35.93
N ILE A 163 -15.65 24.48 -36.31
CA ILE A 163 -14.67 23.46 -36.72
C ILE A 163 -14.51 23.52 -38.24
N SER A 164 -13.30 23.79 -38.73
CA SER A 164 -12.99 23.85 -40.15
C SER A 164 -12.29 22.59 -40.70
N TYR A 165 -11.73 21.77 -39.82
CA TYR A 165 -11.02 20.54 -40.20
C TYR A 165 -10.99 19.52 -39.07
N PHE A 166 -10.67 18.28 -39.42
CA PHE A 166 -10.32 17.22 -38.48
C PHE A 166 -8.95 16.62 -38.82
N LEU A 167 -8.34 15.96 -37.84
CA LEU A 167 -7.10 15.23 -37.99
C LEU A 167 -7.37 13.72 -37.94
N THR A 168 -6.80 13.01 -38.91
CA THR A 168 -6.67 11.54 -38.85
C THR A 168 -5.65 11.13 -37.77
N PRO A 169 -5.62 9.85 -37.35
CA PRO A 169 -4.61 9.33 -36.42
C PRO A 169 -3.16 9.53 -36.92
N LYS A 170 -2.96 9.59 -38.25
CA LYS A 170 -1.67 9.84 -38.91
C LYS A 170 -1.37 11.33 -39.12
N GLY A 171 -2.19 12.24 -38.60
CA GLY A 171 -2.01 13.69 -38.69
C GLY A 171 -2.38 14.32 -40.03
N ARG A 172 -3.02 13.58 -40.95
CA ARG A 172 -3.59 14.17 -42.18
C ARG A 172 -4.81 15.01 -41.84
N ILE A 173 -4.89 16.19 -42.43
CA ILE A 173 -6.00 17.13 -42.31
C ILE A 173 -7.11 16.70 -43.27
N ILE A 174 -8.34 16.68 -42.77
CA ILE A 174 -9.58 16.47 -43.54
C ILE A 174 -10.43 17.73 -43.36
N GLU A 175 -10.64 18.47 -44.43
CA GLU A 175 -11.50 19.66 -44.43
C GLU A 175 -12.98 19.26 -44.47
N ASN A 176 -13.87 20.16 -44.05
CA ASN A 176 -15.31 19.90 -44.01
C ASN A 176 -15.89 19.50 -45.39
N ASN A 177 -15.33 20.04 -46.49
CA ASN A 177 -15.78 19.73 -47.84
C ASN A 177 -15.48 18.29 -48.26
N ASP A 178 -14.41 17.70 -47.73
CA ASP A 178 -13.99 16.33 -48.03
C ASP A 178 -14.62 15.30 -47.09
N LEU A 179 -15.26 15.76 -46.01
CA LEU A 179 -15.84 14.92 -44.97
C LEU A 179 -16.90 13.94 -45.49
N PRO A 180 -17.87 14.33 -46.36
CA PRO A 180 -18.85 13.38 -46.89
C PRO A 180 -18.20 12.26 -47.71
N ASN A 181 -17.25 12.61 -48.58
CA ASN A 181 -16.47 11.66 -49.37
C ASN A 181 -15.62 10.76 -48.48
N TRP A 182 -15.05 11.33 -47.41
CA TRP A 182 -14.31 10.58 -46.42
C TRP A 182 -15.22 9.56 -45.75
N ILE A 183 -16.38 9.93 -45.19
CA ILE A 183 -17.31 9.02 -44.49
C ILE A 183 -17.74 7.86 -45.41
N GLN A 184 -18.02 8.12 -46.68
CA GLN A 184 -18.54 7.12 -47.63
C GLN A 184 -17.48 6.13 -48.16
N ASN A 185 -16.18 6.39 -47.97
CA ASN A 185 -15.12 5.56 -48.55
C ASN A 185 -14.60 4.49 -47.55
N PRO A 186 -14.93 3.19 -47.69
CA PRO A 186 -14.63 2.18 -46.67
C PRO A 186 -13.16 1.75 -46.61
N ASN A 187 -12.31 2.24 -47.50
CA ASN A 187 -10.93 1.80 -47.62
C ASN A 187 -10.07 2.39 -46.50
N ASN A 188 -9.92 1.66 -45.40
CA ASN A 188 -8.83 1.65 -44.40
C ASN A 188 -9.40 1.26 -43.02
N LEU A 189 -9.12 0.04 -42.57
CA LEU A 189 -9.53 -0.45 -41.25
C LEU A 189 -8.43 -0.13 -40.22
N GLU A 190 -8.74 0.68 -39.22
CA GLU A 190 -7.83 1.04 -38.13
C GLU A 190 -8.52 0.82 -36.77
N ILE A 191 -7.75 0.72 -35.69
CA ILE A 191 -8.33 0.76 -34.33
C ILE A 191 -8.72 2.20 -34.03
N ILE A 192 -9.98 2.42 -33.72
CA ILE A 192 -10.53 3.76 -33.48
C ILE A 192 -10.99 3.98 -32.05
N GLU A 193 -11.15 2.90 -31.29
CA GLU A 193 -11.60 2.99 -29.91
C GLU A 193 -11.18 1.73 -29.16
N PHE A 194 -10.46 1.93 -28.05
CA PHE A 194 -10.26 0.94 -27.01
C PHE A 194 -11.28 1.22 -25.91
N ASP A 195 -12.20 0.28 -25.70
CA ASP A 195 -13.32 0.43 -24.77
C ASP A 195 -13.33 -0.71 -23.74
N LYS A 196 -14.09 -0.52 -22.66
CA LYS A 196 -14.18 -1.45 -21.52
C LYS A 196 -12.80 -1.78 -20.97
N ILE A 197 -12.08 -0.72 -20.61
CA ILE A 197 -10.72 -0.78 -20.09
C ILE A 197 -10.73 -1.31 -18.67
N GLU A 198 -9.90 -2.33 -18.44
CA GLU A 198 -9.62 -2.88 -17.12
C GLU A 198 -8.14 -2.70 -16.75
N PRO A 199 -7.81 -2.66 -15.44
CA PRO A 199 -6.42 -2.79 -15.02
C PRO A 199 -5.87 -4.12 -15.53
N PHE A 200 -4.66 -4.11 -16.09
CA PHE A 200 -4.12 -5.28 -16.77
C PHE A 200 -4.03 -6.51 -15.85
N TYR A 201 -3.75 -6.32 -14.55
CA TYR A 201 -3.70 -7.42 -13.59
C TYR A 201 -5.04 -8.16 -13.41
N LYS A 202 -6.19 -7.57 -13.75
CA LYS A 202 -7.52 -8.21 -13.66
C LYS A 202 -7.75 -9.32 -14.70
N ILE A 203 -6.81 -9.53 -15.63
CA ILE A 203 -6.83 -10.67 -16.58
C ILE A 203 -6.00 -11.86 -16.10
N LEU A 204 -5.27 -11.72 -14.99
CA LEU A 204 -4.46 -12.78 -14.40
C LEU A 204 -5.34 -13.88 -13.78
N LYS A 205 -4.74 -14.95 -13.27
CA LYS A 205 -5.47 -15.98 -12.52
C LYS A 205 -6.07 -15.38 -11.25
N GLU A 206 -7.18 -15.93 -10.78
CA GLU A 206 -7.89 -15.45 -9.58
C GLU A 206 -6.96 -15.39 -8.36
N GLU A 207 -6.15 -16.43 -8.12
CA GLU A 207 -5.17 -16.45 -7.03
C GLU A 207 -4.17 -15.28 -7.09
N GLN A 208 -3.66 -14.97 -8.30
CA GLN A 208 -2.74 -13.84 -8.50
C GLN A 208 -3.44 -12.51 -8.27
N GLN A 209 -4.67 -12.37 -8.74
CA GLN A 209 -5.48 -11.19 -8.50
C GLN A 209 -5.70 -10.97 -7.01
N THR A 210 -6.07 -12.02 -6.26
CA THR A 210 -6.28 -11.93 -4.81
C THR A 210 -5.00 -11.53 -4.08
N LYS A 211 -3.84 -12.09 -4.45
CA LYS A 211 -2.55 -11.69 -3.88
C LYS A 211 -2.25 -10.21 -4.16
N ILE A 212 -2.42 -9.75 -5.40
CA ILE A 212 -2.20 -8.35 -5.78
C ILE A 212 -3.19 -7.43 -5.06
N ASP A 213 -4.48 -7.77 -5.02
CA ASP A 213 -5.50 -6.99 -4.33
C ASP A 213 -5.21 -6.90 -2.82
N ASP A 214 -4.67 -7.93 -2.19
CA ASP A 214 -4.25 -7.88 -0.77
C ASP A 214 -3.03 -6.97 -0.55
N LEU A 215 -2.05 -6.99 -1.45
CA LEU A 215 -0.87 -6.11 -1.41
C LEU A 215 -1.22 -4.63 -1.56
N LEU A 216 -2.31 -4.32 -2.29
CA LEU A 216 -2.77 -2.96 -2.55
C LEU A 216 -3.60 -2.37 -1.39
N LYS A 217 -3.95 -3.16 -0.36
CA LYS A 217 -4.68 -2.65 0.81
C LYS A 217 -3.80 -1.72 1.64
N ASP A 218 -4.35 -0.56 1.99
CA ASP A 218 -3.65 0.48 2.76
C ASP A 218 -3.75 0.26 4.28
N ASN A 219 -3.39 -0.94 4.73
CA ASN A 219 -3.42 -1.34 6.14
C ASN A 219 -2.01 -1.54 6.69
N TYR A 220 -1.85 -1.41 8.01
CA TYR A 220 -0.62 -1.80 8.68
C TYR A 220 -0.38 -3.30 8.53
N ARG A 221 0.85 -3.68 8.18
CA ARG A 221 1.28 -5.06 7.97
C ARG A 221 2.66 -5.26 8.58
N ILE A 222 3.01 -6.51 8.86
CA ILE A 222 4.39 -6.88 9.14
C ILE A 222 5.15 -6.84 7.82
N LEU A 223 6.07 -5.89 7.67
CA LEU A 223 6.85 -5.72 6.45
C LEU A 223 8.07 -6.64 6.43
N MET A 224 8.67 -6.85 7.59
CA MET A 224 9.86 -7.67 7.77
C MET A 224 9.99 -8.12 9.21
N THR A 225 10.72 -9.20 9.41
CA THR A 225 10.97 -9.84 10.69
C THR A 225 12.40 -10.36 10.74
N GLY A 226 12.97 -10.41 11.94
CA GLY A 226 14.27 -11.02 12.09
C GLY A 226 14.62 -11.34 13.52
N ILE A 227 15.81 -11.94 13.63
CA ILE A 227 16.41 -12.33 14.90
C ILE A 227 17.85 -11.83 14.97
N THR A 228 18.24 -11.30 16.12
CA THR A 228 19.59 -10.78 16.36
C THR A 228 20.17 -11.41 17.62
N ASP A 229 21.34 -12.05 17.50
CA ASP A 229 22.07 -12.61 18.64
C ASP A 229 22.74 -11.48 19.46
N LEU A 230 22.79 -11.66 20.78
CA LEU A 230 23.38 -10.72 21.73
C LEU A 230 24.71 -11.22 22.34
N SER A 231 25.32 -12.23 21.72
CA SER A 231 26.53 -12.88 22.24
C SER A 231 27.75 -11.97 22.36
N ASP A 232 27.74 -10.82 21.68
CA ASP A 232 28.81 -9.84 21.65
C ASP A 232 28.70 -8.74 22.73
N LEU A 233 27.59 -8.66 23.46
CA LEU A 233 27.40 -7.70 24.56
C LEU A 233 28.16 -8.13 25.81
N ASP A 234 28.52 -7.22 26.72
CA ASP A 234 29.02 -7.61 28.05
C ASP A 234 27.87 -8.04 28.98
N ASN A 235 28.14 -8.74 30.09
CA ASN A 235 27.10 -9.09 31.09
C ASN A 235 27.08 -8.15 32.30
N ASN A 236 28.08 -7.27 32.42
CA ASN A 236 28.26 -6.42 33.59
C ASN A 236 27.51 -5.09 33.50
N GLU A 237 26.94 -4.76 32.34
CA GLU A 237 26.18 -3.52 32.14
C GLU A 237 24.70 -3.72 32.47
N VAL A 238 24.01 -2.64 32.85
CA VAL A 238 22.57 -2.64 33.15
C VAL A 238 21.74 -2.21 31.93
N GLU A 239 22.37 -1.48 31.02
CA GLU A 239 21.78 -0.92 29.81
C GLU A 239 22.68 -1.22 28.61
N TYR A 240 22.08 -1.69 27.52
CA TYR A 240 22.80 -2.03 26.28
C TYR A 240 22.17 -1.36 25.08
N HIS A 241 23.00 -0.96 24.13
CA HIS A 241 22.56 -0.44 22.85
C HIS A 241 23.08 -1.37 21.75
N LYS A 242 22.16 -2.04 21.04
CA LYS A 242 22.49 -2.95 19.95
C LYS A 242 22.01 -2.38 18.62
N ARG A 243 22.93 -2.10 17.71
CA ARG A 243 22.58 -1.79 16.32
C ARG A 243 22.06 -3.04 15.61
N ILE A 244 20.91 -2.93 14.96
CA ILE A 244 20.33 -3.96 14.10
C ILE A 244 20.36 -3.42 12.67
N ASN A 245 21.10 -4.09 11.80
CA ASN A 245 21.19 -3.75 10.39
C ASN A 245 20.25 -4.66 9.59
N ILE A 246 19.54 -4.06 8.65
CA ILE A 246 18.63 -4.73 7.74
C ILE A 246 19.34 -4.86 6.38
N GLU A 247 19.29 -6.04 5.77
CA GLU A 247 19.91 -6.27 4.46
C GLU A 247 19.21 -5.54 3.31
N SER A 248 17.87 -5.41 3.41
CA SER A 248 17.06 -4.71 2.42
C SER A 248 16.93 -3.23 2.77
N LEU A 249 17.51 -2.37 1.94
CA LEU A 249 17.41 -0.91 2.10
C LEU A 249 15.94 -0.45 2.04
N LEU A 250 15.49 0.24 3.08
CA LEU A 250 14.16 0.86 3.14
C LEU A 250 14.15 2.17 2.32
N GLU A 251 12.97 2.60 1.87
CA GLU A 251 12.84 3.86 1.12
C GLU A 251 12.66 5.09 2.02
N ASP A 252 12.29 4.87 3.28
CA ASP A 252 12.01 5.90 4.28
C ASP A 252 12.42 5.40 5.68
N GLU A 253 12.54 6.32 6.62
CA GLU A 253 12.84 6.11 8.04
C GLU A 253 11.56 6.07 8.89
N ASP A 254 10.41 6.45 8.32
CA ASP A 254 9.09 6.45 8.96
C ASP A 254 8.50 5.03 9.10
N PHE A 255 9.09 4.22 9.97
CA PHE A 255 8.61 2.88 10.31
C PHE A 255 8.69 2.61 11.81
N GLU A 256 7.89 1.65 12.27
CA GLU A 256 7.89 1.25 13.68
C GLU A 256 8.42 -0.17 13.83
N VAL A 257 9.19 -0.38 14.89
CA VAL A 257 9.71 -1.70 15.25
C VAL A 257 9.09 -2.16 16.54
N TYR A 258 8.69 -3.42 16.54
CA TYR A 258 8.17 -4.13 17.70
C TYR A 258 8.95 -5.41 17.89
N GLY A 259 9.05 -5.88 19.13
CA GLY A 259 9.90 -7.02 19.40
C GLY A 259 9.96 -7.42 20.86
N SER A 260 10.78 -8.43 21.13
CA SER A 260 10.96 -9.00 22.46
C SER A 260 12.34 -9.63 22.59
N ILE A 261 12.78 -9.82 23.83
CA ILE A 261 13.98 -10.60 24.14
C ILE A 261 13.58 -11.99 24.60
N ILE A 262 14.22 -12.98 23.99
CA ILE A 262 14.06 -14.39 24.34
C ILE A 262 15.40 -14.99 24.76
N SER A 263 15.32 -16.01 25.60
CA SER A 263 16.46 -16.86 25.92
C SER A 263 16.85 -17.74 24.73
N LYS A 264 18.04 -18.33 24.78
CA LYS A 264 18.48 -19.37 23.83
C LYS A 264 17.50 -20.56 23.73
N ASN A 265 16.74 -20.83 24.80
CA ASN A 265 15.73 -21.89 24.86
C ASN A 265 14.35 -21.41 24.37
N ASN A 266 14.28 -20.25 23.71
CA ASN A 266 13.08 -19.63 23.17
C ASN A 266 12.00 -19.30 24.21
N SER A 267 12.40 -19.09 25.47
CA SER A 267 11.47 -18.61 26.50
C SER A 267 11.55 -17.09 26.60
N ARG A 268 10.39 -16.45 26.77
CA ARG A 268 10.36 -15.05 27.19
C ARG A 268 11.05 -14.90 28.54
N LEU A 269 11.77 -13.79 28.72
CA LEU A 269 12.47 -13.48 29.95
C LEU A 269 11.75 -12.34 30.67
N GLU A 270 11.46 -12.55 31.95
CA GLU A 270 11.00 -11.49 32.85
C GLU A 270 12.21 -10.68 33.34
N GLY A 271 12.03 -9.39 33.59
CA GLY A 271 13.08 -8.50 34.11
C GLY A 271 14.06 -7.96 33.07
N ILE A 272 13.87 -8.28 31.79
CA ILE A 272 14.57 -7.63 30.67
C ILE A 272 13.55 -6.96 29.76
N TYR A 273 13.79 -5.69 29.47
CA TYR A 273 12.93 -4.85 28.65
C TYR A 273 13.71 -4.37 27.43
N ILE A 274 12.98 -4.19 26.32
CA ILE A 274 13.53 -3.75 25.06
C ILE A 274 12.66 -2.65 24.47
N ASN A 275 13.32 -1.59 24.01
CA ASN A 275 12.73 -0.53 23.20
C ASN A 275 13.52 -0.40 21.88
N PHE A 276 12.96 0.30 20.90
CA PHE A 276 13.51 0.44 19.56
C PHE A 276 13.46 1.90 19.08
N GLY A 277 14.62 2.43 18.73
CA GLY A 277 14.76 3.82 18.34
C GLY A 277 15.90 4.04 17.36
N SER A 278 16.16 5.32 17.08
CA SER A 278 17.24 5.75 16.16
C SER A 278 17.18 5.03 14.81
N TYR A 279 16.05 5.22 14.13
CA TYR A 279 15.73 4.63 12.83
C TYR A 279 16.53 5.28 11.71
N ASP A 280 16.96 4.47 10.73
CA ASP A 280 17.46 4.93 9.44
C ASP A 280 17.14 3.90 8.35
N ILE A 281 17.44 4.24 7.10
CA ILE A 281 17.15 3.37 5.94
C ILE A 281 17.86 2.01 5.95
N ASN A 282 18.89 1.84 6.78
CA ASN A 282 19.67 0.61 6.93
C ASN A 282 19.31 -0.20 8.19
N GLY A 283 18.43 0.30 9.06
CA GLY A 283 18.13 -0.36 10.32
C GLY A 283 17.74 0.56 11.46
N PHE A 284 17.98 0.07 12.68
CA PHE A 284 17.54 0.73 13.90
C PHE A 284 18.40 0.26 15.08
N PHE A 285 18.27 0.93 16.22
CA PHE A 285 18.88 0.50 17.48
C PHE A 285 17.83 -0.14 18.38
N ALA A 286 18.27 -1.18 19.10
CA ALA A 286 17.54 -1.73 20.22
C ALA A 286 18.21 -1.28 21.52
N MET A 287 17.45 -0.63 22.39
CA MET A 287 17.84 -0.36 23.78
C MET A 287 17.34 -1.50 24.65
N ILE A 288 18.26 -2.12 25.38
CA ILE A 288 17.97 -3.25 26.26
C ILE A 288 18.26 -2.82 27.69
N LYS A 289 17.27 -2.98 28.56
CA LYS A 289 17.40 -2.70 29.98
C LYS A 289 17.17 -3.95 30.80
N LYS A 290 18.11 -4.24 31.70
CA LYS A 290 18.04 -5.38 32.62
C LYS A 290 17.77 -4.87 34.03
N LEU A 291 16.83 -5.50 34.76
CA LEU A 291 16.66 -5.24 36.19
C LEU A 291 17.84 -5.82 36.97
N GLU A 292 18.33 -5.11 37.99
CA GLU A 292 19.51 -5.52 38.77
C GLU A 292 19.35 -6.90 39.42
N GLU A 293 18.14 -7.23 39.84
CA GLU A 293 17.81 -8.51 40.51
C GLU A 293 17.77 -9.72 39.55
N THR A 294 17.87 -9.50 38.23
CA THR A 294 17.74 -10.58 37.25
C THR A 294 19.05 -11.34 37.04
N SER A 295 19.03 -12.66 37.25
CA SER A 295 20.20 -13.54 37.02
C SER A 295 20.45 -13.91 35.55
N VAL A 296 19.73 -13.29 34.62
CA VAL A 296 19.78 -13.64 33.20
C VAL A 296 21.11 -13.24 32.55
N ASN A 297 21.69 -14.17 31.80
CA ASN A 297 22.88 -13.96 30.98
C ASN A 297 22.48 -13.35 29.62
N ILE A 298 22.78 -12.07 29.37
CA ILE A 298 22.35 -11.39 28.13
C ILE A 298 23.05 -11.95 26.89
N LYS A 299 24.27 -12.46 27.03
CA LYS A 299 25.02 -13.11 25.93
C LYS A 299 24.33 -14.36 25.38
N GLU A 300 23.44 -14.97 26.15
CA GLU A 300 22.64 -16.13 25.73
C GLU A 300 21.24 -15.74 25.23
N CYS A 301 20.97 -14.45 25.09
CA CYS A 301 19.68 -13.94 24.66
C CYS A 301 19.70 -13.56 23.17
N ARG A 302 18.51 -13.43 22.61
CA ARG A 302 18.27 -12.97 21.24
C ARG A 302 17.16 -11.96 21.23
N ILE A 303 17.29 -10.97 20.34
CA ILE A 303 16.21 -10.04 20.02
C ILE A 303 15.41 -10.62 18.88
N LEU A 304 14.10 -10.71 19.07
CA LEU A 304 13.14 -10.91 17.99
C LEU A 304 12.53 -9.57 17.67
N TRP A 305 12.52 -9.21 16.39
CA TRP A 305 12.02 -7.92 15.94
C TRP A 305 11.14 -8.09 14.71
N MET A 306 10.21 -7.16 14.55
CA MET A 306 9.33 -7.04 13.40
C MET A 306 9.15 -5.56 13.06
N ILE A 307 9.25 -5.24 11.78
CA ILE A 307 8.99 -3.92 11.22
C ILE A 307 7.54 -3.88 10.79
N VAL A 308 6.81 -2.90 11.28
CA VAL A 308 5.39 -2.71 11.00
C VAL A 308 5.16 -1.33 10.41
N GLU A 309 4.61 -1.29 9.20
CA GLU A 309 4.16 -0.07 8.54
C GLU A 309 3.21 -0.46 7.38
N LYS A 310 2.66 0.53 6.67
CA LYS A 310 1.92 0.32 5.43
C LYS A 310 2.89 -0.08 4.28
N PRO A 311 2.65 -1.19 3.55
CA PRO A 311 3.51 -1.62 2.45
C PRO A 311 3.73 -0.56 1.35
N SER A 312 2.73 0.31 1.15
CA SER A 312 2.75 1.40 0.17
C SER A 312 3.81 2.47 0.47
N LYS A 313 4.27 2.61 1.72
CA LYS A 313 5.24 3.64 2.12
C LYS A 313 6.69 3.21 1.92
N LEU A 314 7.08 2.03 2.39
CA LEU A 314 8.49 1.58 2.37
C LEU A 314 8.83 0.75 1.13
N LEU A 315 7.82 0.34 0.34
CA LEU A 315 7.87 -0.62 -0.77
C LEU A 315 8.43 -2.02 -0.46
N VAL A 316 9.07 -2.21 0.70
CA VAL A 316 9.46 -3.49 1.26
C VAL A 316 8.23 -4.15 1.87
N PHE A 317 7.99 -5.40 1.47
CA PHE A 317 6.96 -6.23 2.06
C PHE A 317 7.34 -7.70 1.84
N SER A 318 8.04 -8.29 2.82
CA SER A 318 8.56 -9.65 2.72
C SER A 318 7.44 -10.68 2.48
N PRO A 319 7.66 -11.72 1.65
CA PRO A 319 6.70 -12.82 1.45
C PRO A 319 6.47 -13.70 2.68
N ASN A 320 7.32 -13.62 3.71
CA ASN A 320 7.34 -14.59 4.78
C ASN A 320 6.16 -14.51 5.75
N ASN A 321 5.61 -13.30 5.96
CA ASN A 321 4.60 -13.01 6.98
C ASN A 321 3.53 -12.00 6.50
N ARG A 322 3.16 -12.00 5.20
CA ARG A 322 2.21 -11.02 4.64
C ARG A 322 0.77 -11.23 5.08
N GLU A 323 0.45 -12.46 5.41
CA GLU A 323 -0.88 -12.91 5.84
C GLU A 323 -1.28 -12.29 7.18
N PHE A 324 -0.31 -11.79 7.95
CA PHE A 324 -0.53 -11.17 9.25
C PHE A 324 -1.13 -9.77 9.08
N GLN A 325 -2.25 -9.54 9.75
CA GLN A 325 -2.80 -8.21 9.95
C GLN A 325 -2.42 -7.72 11.34
N VAL A 326 -2.02 -6.45 11.42
CA VAL A 326 -1.62 -5.78 12.65
C VAL A 326 -2.45 -4.54 12.83
N GLU A 327 -2.90 -4.32 14.06
CA GLU A 327 -3.52 -3.07 14.48
C GLU A 327 -2.49 -2.29 15.31
N CYS A 328 -2.21 -1.06 14.91
CA CYS A 328 -1.31 -0.18 15.64
C CYS A 328 -2.13 0.87 16.39
N ILE A 329 -1.82 1.07 17.66
CA ILE A 329 -2.42 2.09 18.53
C ILE A 329 -1.29 3.01 18.98
N LYS A 330 -1.51 4.32 18.86
CA LYS A 330 -0.62 5.35 19.39
C LYS A 330 -1.42 6.14 20.41
N GLU A 331 -0.97 6.13 21.66
CA GLU A 331 -1.67 6.80 22.76
C GLU A 331 -0.66 7.55 23.62
N SER A 332 -0.92 8.81 23.93
CA SER A 332 -0.07 9.60 24.83
C SER A 332 -0.64 9.53 26.25
N ILE A 333 0.20 9.20 27.22
CA ILE A 333 -0.16 9.18 28.64
C ILE A 333 0.73 10.15 29.42
N ILE A 334 0.16 10.78 30.45
CA ILE A 334 0.91 11.61 31.38
C ILE A 334 1.22 10.77 32.61
N LEU A 335 2.52 10.59 32.91
CA LEU A 335 2.95 9.83 34.07
C LEU A 335 2.78 10.63 35.35
N GLN A 336 1.95 10.12 36.26
CA GLN A 336 1.71 10.71 37.59
C GLN A 336 2.47 9.92 38.65
N SER A 337 2.97 10.60 39.68
CA SER A 337 3.81 10.01 40.75
C SER A 337 3.07 8.98 41.61
N ASP A 338 1.75 9.12 41.76
CA ASP A 338 0.87 8.24 42.53
C ASP A 338 0.17 7.16 41.69
N LYS A 339 0.29 7.23 40.34
CA LYS A 339 -0.42 6.35 39.42
C LYS A 339 0.54 5.47 38.61
N SER A 340 0.47 4.17 38.87
CA SER A 340 1.21 3.16 38.09
C SER A 340 0.36 2.47 37.02
N ASN A 341 -0.98 2.56 37.08
CA ASN A 341 -1.88 1.85 36.19
C ASN A 341 -2.56 2.78 35.19
N TYR A 342 -2.47 2.43 33.91
CA TYR A 342 -3.01 3.19 32.78
C TYR A 342 -3.92 2.32 31.92
N TYR A 343 -4.99 2.90 31.43
CA TYR A 343 -6.01 2.21 30.64
C TYR A 343 -6.03 2.76 29.22
N ILE A 344 -6.03 1.85 28.25
CA ILE A 344 -6.06 2.19 26.83
C ILE A 344 -7.28 1.53 26.22
N LYS A 345 -8.10 2.33 25.52
CA LYS A 345 -9.30 1.87 24.83
C LYS A 345 -9.01 1.73 23.33
N PRO A 346 -8.74 0.51 22.83
CA PRO A 346 -8.62 0.30 21.39
C PRO A 346 -9.94 0.64 20.68
N SER A 347 -9.85 1.09 19.43
CA SER A 347 -11.00 1.34 18.55
C SER A 347 -11.66 0.06 18.01
N PHE A 348 -11.10 -1.10 18.36
CA PHE A 348 -11.52 -2.43 17.92
C PHE A 348 -11.60 -3.38 19.12
N SER A 349 -12.38 -4.46 18.95
CA SER A 349 -12.53 -5.45 20.01
C SER A 349 -11.35 -6.42 20.08
N LEU A 350 -10.85 -6.62 21.30
CA LEU A 350 -9.85 -7.61 21.63
C LEU A 350 -10.48 -8.99 21.84
N SER A 351 -9.74 -10.02 21.46
CA SER A 351 -10.13 -11.41 21.62
C SER A 351 -9.01 -12.23 22.25
N GLN A 352 -9.40 -13.33 22.90
CA GLN A 352 -8.44 -14.27 23.46
C GLN A 352 -7.52 -14.80 22.35
N GLY A 353 -6.23 -14.93 22.66
CA GLY A 353 -5.18 -15.40 21.76
C GLY A 353 -4.44 -14.28 21.05
N TYR A 354 -4.94 -13.03 21.07
CA TYR A 354 -4.22 -11.91 20.46
C TYR A 354 -2.90 -11.69 21.20
N THR A 355 -1.89 -11.24 20.47
CA THR A 355 -0.55 -10.97 21.02
C THR A 355 -0.28 -9.48 20.96
N ILE A 356 0.05 -8.89 22.11
CA ILE A 356 0.32 -7.46 22.23
C ILE A 356 1.81 -7.21 22.42
N PHE A 357 2.35 -6.30 21.60
CA PHE A 357 3.65 -5.69 21.78
C PHE A 357 3.44 -4.23 22.15
N VAL A 358 4.18 -3.75 23.14
CA VAL A 358 4.13 -2.37 23.59
C VAL A 358 5.55 -1.89 23.80
N HIS A 359 5.85 -0.70 23.30
CA HIS A 359 7.03 0.06 23.68
C HIS A 359 6.64 1.52 23.92
N ALA A 360 7.53 2.23 24.59
CA ALA A 360 7.28 3.57 25.06
C ALA A 360 8.25 4.55 24.40
N TYR A 361 7.79 5.75 24.09
CA TYR A 361 8.60 6.81 23.52
C TYR A 361 8.40 8.10 24.33
N CYS A 362 9.48 8.86 24.57
CA CYS A 362 9.42 10.13 25.28
C CYS A 362 9.63 11.29 24.28
N PRO A 363 8.58 12.05 23.93
CA PRO A 363 8.70 13.11 22.94
C PRO A 363 9.62 14.25 23.38
N SER A 364 9.76 14.50 24.68
CA SER A 364 10.50 15.65 25.23
C SER A 364 12.01 15.50 25.14
N THR A 365 12.53 14.28 25.17
CA THR A 365 13.98 14.02 25.18
C THR A 365 14.50 13.50 23.85
N ASN A 366 13.62 13.09 22.90
CA ASN A 366 13.98 12.27 21.73
C ASN A 366 14.74 10.97 22.09
N TYR A 367 14.74 10.59 23.37
CA TYR A 367 15.33 9.37 23.89
C TYR A 367 14.20 8.43 24.32
N GLU A 368 14.45 7.14 24.21
CA GLU A 368 13.51 6.16 24.74
C GLU A 368 13.51 6.23 26.26
N PRO A 369 12.33 6.30 26.89
CA PRO A 369 12.24 6.49 28.32
C PRO A 369 12.64 5.21 29.04
N ASP A 370 13.24 5.39 30.21
CA ASP A 370 13.67 4.32 31.10
C ASP A 370 12.52 3.49 31.69
N ASN A 371 11.28 3.82 31.37
CA ASN A 371 10.09 3.23 31.97
C ASN A 371 9.88 1.77 31.55
N ILE A 372 9.55 0.95 32.53
CA ILE A 372 9.17 -0.44 32.35
C ILE A 372 7.65 -0.51 32.15
N ILE A 373 7.23 -1.11 31.04
CA ILE A 373 5.82 -1.32 30.72
C ILE A 373 5.44 -2.79 30.77
N LYS A 374 4.45 -3.09 31.59
CA LYS A 374 3.88 -4.43 31.75
C LYS A 374 2.38 -4.44 31.47
N LEU A 375 1.93 -5.36 30.62
CA LEU A 375 0.49 -5.63 30.49
C LEU A 375 0.01 -6.40 31.72
N VAL A 376 -1.02 -5.90 32.39
CA VAL A 376 -1.57 -6.50 33.61
C VAL A 376 -2.86 -7.28 33.32
N LYS A 377 -3.83 -6.63 32.67
CA LYS A 377 -5.16 -7.20 32.37
C LYS A 377 -5.72 -6.66 31.06
N TRP A 378 -6.69 -7.36 30.49
CA TRP A 378 -7.42 -6.91 29.31
C TRP A 378 -8.93 -7.21 29.41
N SER A 379 -9.73 -6.47 28.67
CA SER A 379 -11.13 -6.76 28.38
C SER A 379 -11.37 -6.59 26.88
N HIS A 380 -12.57 -6.87 26.40
CA HIS A 380 -12.89 -6.73 24.98
C HIS A 380 -12.60 -5.33 24.43
N ASN A 381 -12.68 -4.28 25.25
CA ASN A 381 -12.56 -2.90 24.79
C ASN A 381 -11.49 -2.10 25.55
N SER A 382 -10.63 -2.75 26.35
CA SER A 382 -9.64 -2.03 27.16
C SER A 382 -8.42 -2.88 27.49
N ILE A 383 -7.26 -2.23 27.60
CA ILE A 383 -6.01 -2.83 28.04
C ILE A 383 -5.52 -2.06 29.26
N LYS A 384 -5.09 -2.77 30.30
CA LYS A 384 -4.49 -2.19 31.51
C LYS A 384 -2.97 -2.43 31.48
N PHE A 385 -2.22 -1.35 31.39
CA PHE A 385 -0.77 -1.36 31.51
C PHE A 385 -0.34 -0.84 32.88
N GLN A 386 0.71 -1.45 33.43
CA GLN A 386 1.45 -0.93 34.56
C GLN A 386 2.74 -0.31 34.03
N VAL A 387 3.00 0.94 34.40
CA VAL A 387 4.23 1.65 34.08
C VAL A 387 5.00 1.87 35.38
N THR A 388 6.28 1.48 35.39
CA THR A 388 7.16 1.61 36.56
C THR A 388 8.42 2.36 36.14
N LYS A 389 8.78 3.41 36.87
CA LYS A 389 10.09 4.04 36.74
C LYS A 389 11.12 3.12 37.41
N PRO A 390 12.22 2.75 36.75
CA PRO A 390 13.32 2.08 37.43
C PRO A 390 13.89 3.06 38.47
N PHE A 391 14.08 2.57 39.69
CA PHE A 391 14.81 3.31 40.71
C PHE A 391 16.24 3.49 40.22
N TYR A 392 16.65 4.73 39.97
CA TYR A 392 18.07 5.07 40.03
C TYR A 392 18.35 5.44 41.49
N ASP A 393 19.32 4.78 42.11
CA ASP A 393 19.94 5.31 43.33
C ASP A 393 20.56 6.67 42.96
N GLU A 394 19.85 7.77 43.26
CA GLU A 394 20.33 9.14 43.16
C GLU A 394 21.41 9.43 44.20
N SER A 395 22.51 8.67 44.18
CA SER A 395 23.62 8.94 45.09
C SER A 395 24.70 9.81 44.46
N ASN A 396 24.56 10.31 43.22
CA ASN A 396 25.66 11.08 42.58
C ASN A 396 25.31 11.98 41.38
N ASN A 397 24.19 12.70 41.36
CA ASN A 397 24.07 13.83 40.43
C ASN A 397 23.39 15.04 41.09
N ASN A 398 24.18 16.09 41.32
CA ASN A 398 23.74 17.43 41.70
C ASN A 398 23.03 18.11 40.51
N PHE A 399 21.84 17.65 40.14
CA PHE A 399 20.91 18.50 39.40
C PHE A 399 19.74 18.84 40.31
N SER A 400 19.55 20.15 40.46
CA SER A 400 18.63 20.82 41.35
C SER A 400 17.21 20.26 41.29
N THR A 401 16.68 19.97 42.48
CA THR A 401 15.25 20.05 42.80
C THR A 401 14.65 21.34 42.23
N ASP A 402 13.65 21.21 41.37
CA ASP A 402 12.47 22.08 41.24
C ASP A 402 11.89 21.93 39.82
N ASN A 403 11.06 20.90 39.64
CA ASN A 403 9.83 20.87 38.86
C ASN A 403 9.45 19.38 38.72
N GLU A 404 8.36 18.94 39.37
CA GLU A 404 7.68 17.71 38.99
C GLU A 404 7.06 17.92 37.60
N GLU A 405 7.87 17.86 36.56
CA GLU A 405 7.35 17.90 35.19
C GLU A 405 6.64 16.58 34.91
N ASP A 406 5.33 16.69 34.69
CA ASP A 406 4.49 15.66 34.09
C ASP A 406 5.20 15.05 32.86
N ILE A 407 5.71 13.82 32.98
CA ILE A 407 6.41 13.17 31.88
C ILE A 407 5.34 12.65 30.91
N ASN A 408 5.27 13.26 29.73
CA ASN A 408 4.43 12.78 28.65
C ASN A 408 5.10 11.58 27.95
N LEU A 409 4.38 10.48 27.85
CA LEU A 409 4.84 9.21 27.33
C LEU A 409 3.94 8.76 26.18
N ASP A 410 4.52 8.58 25.00
CA ASP A 410 3.83 8.02 23.85
C ASP A 410 3.96 6.50 23.87
N LEU A 411 2.83 5.82 24.07
CA LEU A 411 2.71 4.38 23.96
C LEU A 411 2.45 3.98 22.52
N ARG A 412 3.32 3.12 22.00
CA ARG A 412 3.19 2.49 20.68
C ARG A 412 2.85 1.03 20.89
N ILE A 413 1.66 0.63 20.46
CA ILE A 413 1.13 -0.71 20.72
C ILE A 413 0.81 -1.38 19.39
N CYS A 414 1.38 -2.56 19.18
CA CYS A 414 1.04 -3.43 18.06
C CYS A 414 0.23 -4.62 18.58
N VAL A 415 -0.95 -4.83 17.99
CA VAL A 415 -1.81 -5.96 18.28
C VAL A 415 -1.83 -6.91 17.08
N LEU A 416 -1.36 -8.13 17.32
CA LEU A 416 -1.37 -9.23 16.37
C LEU A 416 -2.55 -10.15 16.64
N ARG A 417 -3.33 -10.44 15.60
CA ARG A 417 -4.46 -11.38 15.69
C ARG A 417 -3.97 -12.83 15.73
N SER A 418 -4.69 -13.66 16.47
CA SER A 418 -4.27 -15.01 16.89
C SER A 418 -4.36 -16.11 15.83
N ASP A 419 -4.78 -15.78 14.60
CA ASP A 419 -5.04 -16.78 13.55
C ASP A 419 -3.76 -17.54 13.14
N TYR A 420 -2.60 -17.05 13.57
CA TYR A 420 -1.29 -17.54 13.19
C TYR A 420 -0.45 -17.84 14.44
N LYS A 421 0.30 -18.95 14.39
CA LYS A 421 1.08 -19.42 15.54
C LYS A 421 2.52 -18.98 15.52
N ASN A 422 3.13 -18.85 14.33
CA ASN A 422 4.56 -18.65 14.19
C ASN A 422 4.88 -17.61 13.12
N LEU A 423 5.82 -16.70 13.41
CA LEU A 423 6.44 -15.80 12.45
C LEU A 423 7.72 -16.43 11.90
N LYS A 424 7.92 -16.35 10.59
CA LYS A 424 9.19 -16.75 9.92
C LYS A 424 10.19 -15.60 10.00
N PHE A 425 11.47 -15.89 9.76
CA PHE A 425 12.53 -14.88 9.73
C PHE A 425 12.92 -14.50 8.30
N ASP A 426 13.23 -13.22 8.08
CA ASP A 426 13.74 -12.74 6.80
C ASP A 426 15.26 -12.79 6.72
N ASN A 427 15.93 -12.57 7.85
CA ASN A 427 17.39 -12.58 7.94
C ASN A 427 17.98 -13.98 8.24
N ARG A 428 17.17 -15.03 8.15
CA ARG A 428 17.60 -16.42 8.37
C ARG A 428 16.81 -17.37 7.47
N SER A 429 17.51 -18.30 6.82
CA SER A 429 16.93 -19.21 5.84
C SER A 429 15.97 -20.25 6.43
N GLU A 430 16.14 -20.61 7.69
CA GLU A 430 15.32 -21.58 8.39
C GLU A 430 14.97 -21.12 9.80
N GLY A 431 13.75 -21.46 10.21
CA GLY A 431 13.23 -21.19 11.52
C GLY A 431 12.08 -20.18 11.51
N GLY A 432 11.48 -20.07 12.68
CA GLY A 432 10.45 -19.12 13.01
C GLY A 432 10.25 -19.14 14.51
N TYR A 433 9.47 -18.21 15.02
CA TYR A 433 9.19 -18.11 16.44
C TYR A 433 7.70 -18.08 16.69
N SER A 434 7.31 -18.72 17.80
CA SER A 434 5.92 -18.71 18.22
C SER A 434 5.55 -17.35 18.81
N LEU A 435 4.39 -16.82 18.40
CA LEU A 435 3.85 -15.60 18.99
C LEU A 435 3.54 -15.77 20.49
N ASP A 436 3.30 -17.00 20.92
CA ASP A 436 3.03 -17.33 22.33
C ASP A 436 4.22 -17.06 23.25
N LEU A 437 5.42 -16.93 22.68
CA LEU A 437 6.69 -16.83 23.41
C LEU A 437 7.29 -15.43 23.40
N THR A 438 6.65 -14.45 22.76
CA THR A 438 7.30 -13.18 22.40
C THR A 438 6.55 -11.93 22.82
N GLY A 439 5.23 -11.89 22.65
CA GLY A 439 4.41 -10.78 23.13
C GLY A 439 3.64 -11.09 24.40
N TYR A 440 2.78 -10.17 24.81
CA TYR A 440 1.78 -10.39 25.84
C TYR A 440 0.54 -11.05 25.21
N VAL A 441 0.40 -12.36 25.41
CA VAL A 441 -0.77 -13.10 24.92
C VAL A 441 -1.98 -12.80 25.80
N LEU A 442 -3.10 -12.48 25.16
CA LEU A 442 -4.38 -12.28 25.82
C LEU A 442 -4.99 -13.65 26.16
N THR A 443 -4.93 -14.06 27.42
CA THR A 443 -5.46 -15.34 27.90
C THR A 443 -6.70 -15.11 28.76
N LYS A 444 -7.35 -16.20 29.21
CA LYS A 444 -8.45 -16.08 30.18
C LYS A 444 -7.94 -15.63 31.55
N ASP A 445 -6.70 -15.95 31.89
CA ASP A 445 -6.14 -15.67 33.21
C ASP A 445 -5.93 -14.17 33.46
N ASN A 446 -5.63 -13.41 32.40
CA ASN A 446 -5.49 -11.96 32.45
C ASN A 446 -6.73 -11.20 31.93
N PHE A 447 -7.86 -11.89 31.69
CA PHE A 447 -9.12 -11.27 31.29
C PHE A 447 -9.87 -10.71 32.50
N ASN A 448 -10.40 -9.49 32.40
CA ASN A 448 -11.25 -8.90 33.41
C ASN A 448 -12.37 -8.05 32.79
N GLU A 449 -13.59 -8.59 32.80
CA GLU A 449 -14.77 -7.93 32.25
C GLU A 449 -15.10 -6.60 32.95
N SER A 450 -14.77 -6.46 34.25
CA SER A 450 -15.02 -5.24 35.02
C SER A 450 -14.07 -4.08 34.69
N LEU A 451 -13.07 -4.27 33.82
CA LEU A 451 -12.16 -3.19 33.42
C LEU A 451 -12.89 -2.00 32.79
N SER A 452 -13.97 -2.24 32.05
CA SER A 452 -14.74 -1.16 31.44
C SER A 452 -15.47 -0.29 32.46
N THR A 453 -15.84 -0.86 33.61
CA THR A 453 -16.47 -0.14 34.73
C THR A 453 -15.46 0.65 35.56
N GLU A 454 -14.24 0.13 35.78
CA GLU A 454 -13.15 0.84 36.48
C GLU A 454 -12.77 2.16 35.79
N ILE A 455 -12.93 2.26 34.47
CA ILE A 455 -12.62 3.48 33.71
C ILE A 455 -13.65 4.59 33.96
N ASN A 456 -14.89 4.24 34.30
CA ASN A 456 -15.96 5.23 34.52
C ASN A 456 -15.96 5.80 35.95
N GLU A 457 -15.20 5.22 36.87
CA GLU A 457 -15.06 5.71 38.26
C GLU A 457 -13.86 6.66 38.44
N VAL A 458 -13.02 6.83 37.41
CA VAL A 458 -11.75 7.58 37.45
C VAL A 458 -11.77 8.84 36.56
N VAL A 459 -12.91 9.20 35.97
CA VAL A 459 -13.10 10.45 35.19
C VAL A 459 -13.69 11.55 36.05
#